data_AF-A0A972XA07-F1
#
_entry.id   AF-A0A972XA07-F1
#
_cell.length_a   1.000
_cell.length_b   1.000
_cell.length_c   1.000
_cell.angle_alpha   90.00
_cell.angle_beta   90.00
_cell.angle_gamma   90.00
#
_symmetry.space_group_name_H-M   'P 1'
#
loop_
_entity.id
_entity.type
_entity.pdbx_description
1 polymer ?
#
loop_
_entity_poly.entity_id
_entity_poly.type
_entity_poly.pdbx_seq_one_letter_code
_entity_poly.pdbx_strand_id
1 'polypeptide(L)'
;VHNALFDNWLMHGIGVMGYIFKKLDYPMAPMVLALVLGSRAEESFRQSMLISSGSLEVFFSTPLVAGITSLGILLLFWPLITKTLAAFKSTKS
;
A
#
# COMPACT_ATOMS: atom_id res chain seq x y z
N VAL A 1 -20.25 22.09 -11.81
CA VAL A 1 -19.47 23.18 -11.17
C VAL A 1 -18.96 22.86 -9.76
N HIS A 2 -19.56 21.95 -8.99
CA HIS A 2 -19.07 21.59 -7.63
C HIS A 2 -17.75 20.79 -7.57
N ASN A 3 -17.29 20.21 -8.68
CA ASN A 3 -16.04 19.43 -8.70
C ASN A 3 -14.79 20.24 -9.07
N ALA A 4 -14.94 21.46 -9.60
CA ALA A 4 -13.81 22.25 -10.09
C ALA A 4 -12.87 22.68 -8.97
N LEU A 5 -13.40 22.98 -7.77
CA LEU A 5 -12.57 23.31 -6.61
C LEU A 5 -11.83 22.08 -6.07
N PHE A 6 -12.48 20.91 -6.04
CA PHE A 6 -11.84 19.65 -5.63
C PHE A 6 -10.77 19.22 -6.63
N ASP A 7 -11.06 19.26 -7.93
CA ASP A 7 -10.12 18.92 -8.99
C ASP A 7 -8.90 19.85 -9.00
N ASN A 8 -9.11 21.15 -8.76
CA ASN A 8 -8.01 22.10 -8.62
C ASN A 8 -7.11 21.80 -7.40
N TRP A 9 -7.70 21.50 -6.23
CA TRP A 9 -6.95 21.10 -5.05
C TRP A 9 -6.22 19.76 -5.24
N LEU A 10 -6.86 18.79 -5.91
CA LEU A 10 -6.27 17.50 -6.24
C LEU A 10 -5.09 17.66 -7.21
N MET A 11 -5.24 18.45 -8.26
CA MET A 11 -4.18 18.75 -9.22
C MET A 11 -2.99 19.43 -8.53
N HIS A 12 -3.27 20.36 -7.62
CA HIS A 12 -2.22 20.99 -6.80
C HIS A 12 -1.50 19.97 -5.92
N GLY A 13 -2.25 19.08 -5.25
CA GLY A 13 -1.70 18.01 -4.41
C GLY A 13 -0.82 17.02 -5.17
N ILE A 14 -1.29 16.54 -6.33
CA ILE A 14 -0.53 15.64 -7.21
C ILE A 14 0.71 16.35 -7.77
N GLY A 15 0.60 17.63 -8.14
CA GLY A 15 1.73 18.44 -8.60
C GLY A 15 2.83 18.60 -7.56
N VAL A 16 2.46 18.89 -6.30
CA VAL A 16 3.41 18.97 -5.18
C VAL A 16 4.05 17.60 -4.91
N MET A 17 3.26 16.53 -4.93
CA MET A 17 3.75 15.16 -4.70
C MET A 17 4.73 14.72 -5.81
N GLY A 18 4.44 15.03 -7.07
CA GLY A 18 5.35 14.82 -8.19
C GLY A 18 6.65 15.63 -8.08
N TYR A 19 6.59 16.87 -7.59
CA TYR A 19 7.79 17.66 -7.31
C TYR A 19 8.66 17.04 -6.21
N ILE A 20 8.05 16.52 -5.14
CA ILE A 20 8.76 15.81 -4.07
C ILE A 20 9.47 14.56 -4.62
N PHE A 21 8.79 13.79 -5.47
CA PHE A 21 9.39 12.59 -6.07
C PHE A 21 10.58 12.92 -6.96
N LYS A 22 10.50 14.01 -7.72
CA LYS A 22 11.62 14.53 -8.49
C LYS A 22 12.77 15.00 -7.59
N LYS A 23 12.47 15.68 -6.48
CA LYS A 23 13.48 16.18 -5.53
C LYS A 23 14.20 15.06 -4.75
N LEU A 24 13.54 13.93 -4.56
CA LEU A 24 14.10 12.75 -3.88
C LEU A 24 14.86 11.81 -4.83
N ASP A 25 15.03 12.20 -6.11
CA ASP A 25 15.68 11.41 -7.16
C ASP A 25 15.14 9.97 -7.21
N TYR A 26 13.83 9.80 -7.00
CA TYR A 26 13.22 8.47 -7.07
C TYR A 26 13.38 7.92 -8.48
N PRO A 27 14.04 6.76 -8.65
CA PRO A 27 14.24 6.19 -9.97
C PRO A 27 12.90 5.84 -10.62
N MET A 28 12.77 6.09 -11.93
CA MET A 28 11.53 5.81 -12.67
C MET A 28 11.18 4.31 -12.69
N ALA A 29 12.18 3.42 -12.65
CA ALA A 29 11.96 1.99 -12.73
C ALA A 29 11.09 1.45 -11.56
N PRO A 30 11.41 1.70 -10.28
CA PRO A 30 10.52 1.33 -9.17
C PRO A 30 9.13 1.94 -9.23
N MET A 31 8.96 3.16 -9.76
CA MET A 31 7.63 3.77 -9.91
C MET A 31 6.77 3.01 -10.91
N VAL A 32 7.34 2.66 -12.07
CA VAL A 32 6.64 1.85 -13.09
C VAL A 32 6.34 0.46 -12.55
N LEU A 33 7.29 -0.17 -11.86
CA LEU A 33 7.07 -1.48 -11.23
C LEU A 33 5.95 -1.42 -10.20
N ALA A 34 5.91 -0.40 -9.33
CA ALA A 34 4.85 -0.20 -8.35
C ALA A 34 3.49 0.00 -9.02
N LEU A 35 3.41 0.74 -10.12
CA LEU A 35 2.18 0.92 -10.91
C LEU A 35 1.67 -0.41 -11.48
N VAL A 36 2.55 -1.19 -12.10
CA VAL A 36 2.17 -2.49 -12.69
C VAL A 36 1.79 -3.48 -11.60
N LEU A 37 2.62 -3.65 -10.57
CA LEU A 37 2.34 -4.54 -9.44
C LEU A 37 1.07 -4.13 -8.71
N GLY A 38 0.87 -2.84 -8.49
CA GLY A 38 -0.33 -2.27 -7.87
C GLY A 38 -1.59 -2.63 -8.66
N SER A 39 -1.57 -2.47 -9.99
CA SER A 39 -2.70 -2.86 -10.84
C SER A 39 -3.06 -4.34 -10.72
N ARG A 40 -2.06 -5.23 -10.58
CA ARG A 40 -2.27 -6.68 -10.42
C ARG A 40 -2.74 -7.05 -9.03
N ALA A 41 -2.26 -6.34 -8.02
CA ALA A 41 -2.70 -6.50 -6.64
C ALA A 41 -4.17 -6.11 -6.50
N GLU A 42 -4.58 -4.98 -7.08
CA GLU A 42 -5.97 -4.54 -7.05
C GLU A 42 -6.89 -5.47 -7.83
N GLU A 43 -6.47 -5.96 -9.01
CA GLU A 43 -7.26 -6.93 -9.77
C GLU A 43 -7.48 -8.21 -8.98
N SER A 44 -6.41 -8.76 -8.38
CA SER A 44 -6.50 -9.95 -7.51
C SER A 44 -7.41 -9.71 -6.31
N PHE A 45 -7.28 -8.56 -5.64
CA PHE A 45 -8.11 -8.19 -4.50
C PHE A 45 -9.58 -8.07 -4.88
N ARG A 46 -9.87 -7.38 -5.99
CA ARG A 46 -11.23 -7.23 -6.53
C ARG A 46 -11.83 -8.58 -6.90
N GLN A 47 -11.05 -9.45 -7.55
CA GLN A 47 -11.48 -10.81 -7.87
C GLN A 47 -11.83 -11.61 -6.61
N SER A 48 -10.98 -11.58 -5.57
CA SER A 48 -11.27 -12.24 -4.29
C SER A 48 -12.54 -11.69 -3.64
N MET A 49 -12.75 -10.37 -3.67
CA MET A 49 -13.94 -9.71 -3.13
C MET A 49 -15.21 -10.04 -3.92
N LEU A 50 -15.13 -10.19 -5.24
CA LEU A 50 -16.25 -10.63 -6.06
C LEU A 50 -16.65 -12.07 -5.74
N ILE A 51 -15.67 -12.96 -5.57
CA ILE A 51 -15.89 -14.35 -5.16
C ILE A 51 -16.52 -14.42 -3.75
N SER A 52 -16.12 -13.53 -2.84
CA SER A 52 -16.61 -13.48 -1.46
C SER A 52 -17.93 -12.74 -1.28
N SER A 53 -18.55 -12.24 -2.35
CA SER A 53 -19.70 -11.33 -2.28
C SER A 53 -19.44 -10.08 -1.43
N GLY A 54 -18.20 -9.59 -1.40
CA GLY A 54 -17.78 -8.42 -0.64
C GLY A 54 -17.36 -8.71 0.80
N SER A 55 -17.32 -9.97 1.22
CA SER A 55 -16.86 -10.34 2.57
C SER A 55 -15.33 -10.43 2.66
N LEU A 56 -14.75 -9.77 3.66
CA LEU A 56 -13.32 -9.90 4.02
C LEU A 56 -13.00 -11.23 4.71
N GLU A 57 -14.01 -12.02 5.09
CA GLU A 57 -13.83 -13.31 5.74
C GLU A 57 -13.16 -14.34 4.83
N VAL A 58 -13.13 -14.12 3.50
CA VAL A 58 -12.43 -15.01 2.56
C VAL A 58 -10.93 -15.09 2.83
N PHE A 59 -10.31 -14.05 3.38
CA PHE A 59 -8.91 -14.08 3.78
C PHE A 59 -8.65 -14.92 5.04
N PHE A 60 -9.69 -15.29 5.79
CA PHE A 60 -9.61 -16.09 7.02
C PHE A 60 -10.47 -17.35 7.01
N SER A 61 -11.08 -17.69 5.85
CA SER A 61 -12.06 -18.77 5.75
C SER A 61 -11.48 -20.16 5.94
N THR A 62 -10.21 -20.37 5.58
CA THR A 62 -9.52 -21.65 5.82
C THR A 62 -8.21 -21.41 6.57
N PRO A 63 -7.78 -22.35 7.44
CA PRO A 63 -6.53 -22.23 8.19
C PRO A 63 -5.31 -21.97 7.32
N LEU A 64 -5.28 -22.53 6.11
CA LEU A 64 -4.22 -22.30 5.13
C LEU A 64 -4.19 -20.86 4.63
N VAL A 65 -5.33 -20.33 4.17
CA VAL A 65 -5.44 -18.96 3.65
C VAL A 65 -5.21 -17.94 4.76
N ALA A 66 -5.71 -18.20 5.97
CA ALA A 66 -5.44 -17.40 7.15
C ALA A 66 -3.93 -17.37 7.49
N GLY A 67 -3.26 -18.52 7.41
CA GLY A 67 -1.81 -18.62 7.60
C GLY A 67 -1.01 -17.82 6.58
N ILE A 68 -1.34 -17.97 5.28
CA ILE A 68 -0.65 -17.24 4.21
C ILE A 68 -0.91 -15.73 4.31
N THR A 69 -2.16 -15.32 4.57
CA THR A 69 -2.52 -13.91 4.71
C THR A 69 -1.82 -13.26 5.91
N SER A 70 -1.82 -13.93 7.07
CA SER A 70 -1.15 -13.42 8.27
C SER A 70 0.36 -13.32 8.08
N LEU A 71 1.01 -14.30 7.45
CA LEU A 71 2.42 -14.23 7.07
C LEU A 71 2.70 -13.08 6.10
N GLY A 72 1.82 -12.87 5.10
CA GLY A 72 1.93 -11.77 4.16
C GLY A 72 1.87 -10.40 4.84
N ILE A 73 0.92 -10.20 5.76
CA ILE A 73 0.80 -8.98 6.57
C ILE A 73 2.05 -8.80 7.43
N LEU A 74 2.54 -9.87 8.07
CA LEU A 74 3.76 -9.83 8.88
C LEU A 74 4.98 -9.37 8.07
N LEU A 75 5.18 -9.92 6.88
CA LEU A 75 6.29 -9.57 5.99
C LEU A 75 6.18 -8.13 5.47
N LEU A 76 4.97 -7.69 5.15
CA LEU A 76 4.71 -6.32 4.68
C LEU A 76 5.07 -5.29 5.76
N PHE A 77 4.74 -5.56 7.03
CA PHE A 77 5.06 -4.65 8.14
C PHE A 77 6.41 -4.92 8.80
N TRP A 78 7.11 -6.00 8.47
CA TRP A 78 8.42 -6.35 9.00
C TRP A 78 9.44 -5.19 9.02
N PRO A 79 9.69 -4.44 7.93
CA PRO A 79 10.63 -3.34 7.94
C PRO A 79 10.18 -2.17 8.83
N LEU A 80 8.88 -1.95 9.00
CA LEU A 80 8.33 -0.93 9.88
C LEU A 80 8.45 -1.34 11.35
N ILE A 81 8.12 -2.59 11.67
CA ILE A 81 8.22 -3.17 13.02
C ILE A 81 9.69 -3.17 13.49
N THR A 82 10.61 -3.59 12.64
CA THR A 82 12.05 -3.61 12.98
C THR A 82 12.61 -2.20 13.17
N LYS A 83 12.25 -1.23 12.31
CA LYS A 83 12.66 0.18 12.47
C LYS A 83 12.10 0.81 13.74
N THR A 84 10.83 0.57 14.06
CA THR A 84 10.19 1.11 15.27
C THR A 84 10.74 0.48 16.55
N LEU A 85 10.92 -0.85 16.59
CA LEU A 85 11.55 -1.54 17.72
C LEU A 85 13.01 -1.12 17.92
N ALA A 86 13.78 -0.93 16.85
CA ALA A 86 15.16 -0.44 16.93
C ALA A 86 15.23 1.00 17.45
N ALA A 87 14.31 1.88 17.02
CA ALA A 87 14.21 3.25 17.52
C ALA A 87 13.87 3.28 19.03
N PHE A 88 12.98 2.40 19.50
CA PHE A 88 12.68 2.25 20.92
C PHE A 88 13.85 1.68 21.73
N LYS A 89 14.66 0.78 21.14
CA LYS A 89 15.83 0.20 21.80
C LYS A 89 16.98 1.21 21.96
N SER A 90 17.10 2.19 21.06
CA SER A 90 18.15 3.22 21.09
C SER A 90 17.92 4.35 22.12
N THR A 91 16.71 4.49 22.68
CA THR A 91 16.41 5.49 23.73
C THR A 91 16.63 4.94 25.16
N LYS A 92 16.86 3.63 25.30
CA LYS A 92 17.18 2.96 26.57
C LYS A 92 18.65 2.50 26.65
N SER A 93 19.58 3.24 26.06
CA SER A 93 21.02 3.06 26.28
C SER A 93 21.67 4.35 26.74
#